data_AF-A0AAD6HSN3-F1
#
_entry.id   AF-A0AAD6HSN3-F1
#
_cell.length_a   1.000
_cell.length_b   1.000
_cell.length_c   1.000
_cell.angle_alpha   90.00
_cell.angle_beta   90.00
_cell.angle_gamma   90.00
#
_symmetry.space_group_name_H-M   'P 1'
#
loop_
_entity.id
_entity.type
_entity.pdbx_description
1 polymer ?
#
loop_
_entity_poly.entity_id
_entity_poly.type
_entity_poly.pdbx_seq_one_letter_code
_entity_poly.pdbx_strand_id
1 'polypeptide(L)' 'MVKFNFLFALALAAGALATTTNSDCQSSFDTCRSSGDPNEAYCASQHASCCATAYNDCRSTGDPNEAECAALNAACKGQN' A
#
# COMPACT_ATOMS: atom_id res chain seq x y z
N MET A 1 -12.98 -41.89 14.06
CA MET A 1 -13.04 -40.41 14.05
C MET A 1 -11.62 -39.87 13.93
N VAL A 2 -11.16 -39.65 12.69
CA VAL A 2 -9.81 -39.15 12.40
C VAL A 2 -9.86 -37.62 12.40
N LYS A 3 -9.12 -37.00 13.32
CA LYS A 3 -8.97 -35.54 13.43
C LYS A 3 -8.20 -35.04 12.21
N PHE A 4 -8.82 -34.16 11.43
CA PHE A 4 -8.22 -33.60 10.22
C PHE A 4 -7.06 -32.66 10.57
N ASN A 5 -5.93 -33.01 9.98
CA ASN A 5 -4.63 -32.40 10.10
C ASN A 5 -4.61 -31.13 9.22
N PHE A 6 -4.76 -29.94 9.81
CA PHE A 6 -4.65 -28.67 9.08
C PHE A 6 -3.19 -28.25 8.94
N LEU A 7 -2.48 -28.95 8.06
CA LEU A 7 -1.32 -28.39 7.36
C LEU A 7 -1.85 -27.55 6.20
N PHE A 8 -2.33 -26.33 6.49
CA PHE A 8 -2.63 -25.36 5.45
C PHE A 8 -1.34 -24.61 5.14
N ALA A 9 -0.60 -25.16 4.17
CA ALA A 9 0.51 -24.47 3.54
C ALA A 9 -0.05 -23.27 2.76
N LEU A 10 -0.10 -22.09 3.39
CA LEU A 10 -0.11 -20.84 2.65
C LEU A 10 1.35 -20.53 2.30
N ALA A 11 1.74 -20.96 1.11
CA ALA A 11 2.85 -20.33 0.42
C ALA A 11 2.45 -18.88 0.17
N LEU A 12 2.84 -17.97 1.08
CA LEU A 12 2.98 -16.57 0.71
C LEU A 12 4.10 -16.54 -0.32
N ALA A 13 3.71 -16.64 -1.58
CA ALA A 13 4.52 -16.19 -2.69
C ALA A 13 4.78 -14.71 -2.44
N ALA A 14 5.85 -14.44 -1.69
CA ALA A 14 6.53 -13.18 -1.64
C ALA A 14 7.11 -12.93 -3.03
N GLY A 15 6.21 -12.62 -3.98
CA GLY A 15 6.56 -11.75 -5.07
C GLY A 15 6.99 -10.45 -4.41
N ALA A 16 8.29 -10.31 -4.19
CA ALA A 16 8.96 -9.04 -3.99
C ALA A 16 8.85 -8.22 -5.30
N LEU A 17 7.61 -7.99 -5.76
CA LEU A 17 7.26 -6.84 -6.56
C LEU A 17 7.35 -5.69 -5.56
N ALA A 18 8.11 -4.66 -5.89
CA ALA A 18 8.25 -3.45 -5.09
C ALA A 18 6.85 -2.88 -4.79
N THR A 19 6.23 -3.33 -3.72
CA THR A 19 4.98 -2.80 -3.22
C THR A 19 5.39 -1.48 -2.60
N THR A 20 5.13 -0.39 -3.32
CA THR A 20 5.14 0.94 -2.71
C THR A 20 4.25 0.86 -1.47
N THR A 21 4.84 0.90 -0.28
CA THR A 21 4.07 0.74 0.95
C THR A 21 3.46 2.08 1.36
N ASN A 22 2.34 2.05 2.08
CA ASN A 22 1.75 3.28 2.63
C ASN A 22 2.74 4.09 3.48
N SER A 23 3.66 3.41 4.17
CA SER A 23 4.74 4.04 4.94
C SER A 23 5.70 4.84 4.07
N ASP A 24 5.99 4.40 2.85
CA ASP A 24 6.85 5.12 1.91
C ASP A 24 6.13 6.37 1.38
N CYS A 25 4.83 6.24 1.09
CA CYS A 25 3.99 7.37 0.69
C CYS A 25 3.85 8.41 1.80
N GLN A 26 3.75 7.98 3.06
CA GLN A 26 3.71 8.88 4.21
C GLN A 26 5.07 9.57 4.42
N SER A 27 6.17 8.82 4.36
CA SER A 27 7.52 9.39 4.50
C SER A 27 7.81 10.45 3.43
N SER A 28 7.37 10.23 2.18
CA SER A 28 7.47 11.23 1.11
C SER A 28 6.62 12.47 1.38
N PHE A 29 5.42 12.29 1.92
CA PHE A 29 4.54 13.39 2.30
C PHE A 29 5.15 14.22 3.44
N ASP A 30 5.62 13.59 4.50
CA ASP A 30 6.26 14.25 5.64
C ASP A 30 7.54 14.98 5.22
N THR A 31 8.35 14.34 4.36
CA THR A 31 9.55 14.98 3.77
C THR A 31 9.17 16.20 2.94
N CYS A 32 8.12 16.10 2.14
CA CYS A 32 7.61 17.21 1.34
C CYS A 32 7.17 18.37 2.25
N ARG A 33 6.41 18.09 3.32
CA ARG A 33 5.95 19.09 4.29
C ARG A 33 7.06 19.71 5.15
N SER A 34 8.18 19.00 5.31
CA SER A 34 9.36 19.44 6.06
C SER A 34 10.32 20.29 5.23
N SER A 35 10.13 20.36 3.91
CA SER A 35 10.81 21.34 3.06
C SER A 35 10.45 22.76 3.51
N GLY A 36 11.40 23.70 3.46
CA GLY A 36 11.25 25.00 4.14
C GLY A 36 10.03 25.85 3.78
N ASP A 37 9.46 25.67 2.58
CA ASP A 37 8.22 26.34 2.15
C ASP A 37 7.48 25.45 1.13
N PRO A 38 6.86 24.35 1.56
CA PRO A 38 6.30 23.38 0.64
C PRO A 38 4.90 23.77 0.23
N ASN A 39 4.62 23.63 -1.06
CA ASN A 39 3.26 23.70 -1.54
C ASN A 39 2.49 22.49 -1.02
N GLU A 40 1.66 22.69 0.01
CA GLU A 40 0.88 21.61 0.63
C GLU A 40 -0.03 20.89 -0.37
N ALA A 41 -0.58 21.60 -1.35
CA ALA A 41 -1.38 20.99 -2.41
C ALA A 41 -0.54 20.08 -3.32
N TYR A 42 0.73 20.44 -3.56
CA TYR A 42 1.68 19.59 -4.26
C TYR A 42 2.03 18.35 -3.44
N CYS A 43 2.32 18.50 -2.14
CA CYS A 43 2.62 17.38 -1.25
C CYS A 43 1.44 16.41 -1.13
N ALA A 44 0.21 16.92 -0.94
CA ALA A 44 -0.99 16.12 -0.90
C ALA A 44 -1.26 15.41 -2.24
N SER A 45 -0.99 16.07 -3.37
CA SER A 45 -1.10 15.46 -4.70
C SER A 45 -0.10 14.32 -4.88
N GLN A 46 1.16 14.52 -4.47
CA GLN A 46 2.20 13.49 -4.51
C GLN A 46 1.83 12.28 -3.64
N HIS A 47 1.33 12.53 -2.43
CA HIS A 47 0.87 11.49 -1.52
C HIS A 47 -0.30 10.69 -2.11
N ALA A 48 -1.32 11.37 -2.63
CA ALA A 48 -2.47 10.72 -3.28
C ALA A 48 -2.06 9.91 -4.52
N SER A 49 -1.11 10.42 -5.31
CA SER A 49 -0.55 9.71 -6.47
C SER A 49 0.18 8.43 -6.03
N CYS A 50 0.98 8.51 -4.97
CA CYS A 50 1.67 7.36 -4.39
C CYS A 50 0.70 6.27 -3.92
N CYS A 51 -0.36 6.66 -3.20
CA CYS A 51 -1.43 5.74 -2.78
C CYS A 51 -2.15 5.08 -3.97
N ALA A 52 -2.37 5.83 -5.06
CA ALA A 52 -2.98 5.30 -6.27
C ALA A 52 -2.07 4.32 -7.00
N THR A 53 -0.77 4.57 -7.04
CA THR A 53 0.23 3.63 -7.59
C THR A 53 0.24 2.34 -6.77
N ALA A 54 0.34 2.42 -5.44
CA ALA A 54 0.30 1.25 -4.56
C ALA A 54 -0.98 0.41 -4.75
N TYR A 55 -2.13 1.08 -4.94
CA TYR A 55 -3.39 0.41 -5.25
C TYR A 55 -3.37 -0.31 -6.60
N ASN A 56 -2.85 0.34 -7.66
CA ASN A 56 -2.73 -0.28 -8.97
C ASN A 56 -1.75 -1.44 -8.98
N ASP A 57 -0.60 -1.31 -8.29
CA ASP A 57 0.39 -2.36 -8.14
C ASP A 57 -0.20 -3.58 -7.43
N CYS A 58 -0.95 -3.34 -6.35
CA CYS A 58 -1.68 -4.39 -5.64
C CYS A 58 -2.64 -5.13 -6.59
N ARG A 59 -3.46 -4.40 -7.35
CA ARG A 59 -4.41 -4.97 -8.32
C ARG A 59 -3.77 -5.63 -9.55
N SER A 60 -2.51 -5.33 -9.84
CA SER A 60 -1.78 -5.87 -10.98
C SER A 60 -1.16 -7.24 -10.67
N THR A 61 -1.29 -7.71 -9.42
CA THR A 61 -0.90 -9.08 -9.07
C THR A 61 -1.88 -10.08 -9.71
N GLY A 62 -1.42 -11.31 -9.97
CA GLY A 62 -2.20 -12.28 -10.75
C GLY A 62 -3.48 -12.78 -10.09
N ASP A 63 -3.63 -12.57 -8.77
CA ASP A 63 -4.83 -12.90 -8.00
C ASP A 63 -4.89 -12.02 -6.74
N PRO A 64 -5.15 -10.70 -6.86
CA PRO A 64 -5.11 -9.80 -5.74
C PRO A 64 -6.34 -9.94 -4.85
N ASN A 65 -6.13 -9.69 -3.56
CA ASN A 65 -7.24 -9.48 -2.65
C ASN A 65 -7.73 -8.03 -2.79
N GLU A 66 -8.77 -7.84 -3.59
CA GLU A 66 -9.32 -6.52 -3.90
C GLU A 66 -9.77 -5.74 -2.67
N ALA A 67 -10.26 -6.45 -1.66
CA ALA A 67 -10.64 -5.85 -0.39
C ALA A 67 -9.42 -5.34 0.38
N GLU A 68 -8.31 -6.07 0.33
CA GLU A 68 -7.04 -5.69 0.95
C GLU A 68 -6.37 -4.53 0.21
N CYS A 69 -6.35 -4.55 -1.13
CA CYS A 69 -5.87 -3.42 -1.92
C CYS A 69 -6.69 -2.15 -1.65
N ALA A 70 -8.02 -2.25 -1.57
CA ALA A 70 -8.88 -1.13 -1.24
C ALA A 70 -8.66 -0.62 0.20
N ALA A 71 -8.49 -1.53 1.16
CA ALA A 71 -8.16 -1.17 2.54
C ALA A 71 -6.81 -0.45 2.65
N LEU A 72 -5.79 -0.92 1.94
CA LEU A 72 -4.49 -0.27 1.86
C LEU A 72 -4.60 1.14 1.25
N ASN A 73 -5.32 1.30 0.13
CA ASN A 73 -5.52 2.61 -0.48
C ASN A 73 -6.26 3.59 0.45
N ALA A 74 -7.31 3.12 1.14
CA ALA A 74 -8.05 3.93 2.09
C ALA A 74 -7.20 4.32 3.30
N ALA A 75 -6.43 3.38 3.84
CA ALA A 75 -5.48 3.64 4.92
C ALA A 75 -4.41 4.65 4.48
N CYS A 76 -3.93 4.57 3.23
CA CYS A 76 -2.96 5.51 2.67
C CYS A 76 -3.52 6.93 2.68
N LYS A 77 -4.66 7.13 2.02
CA LYS A 77 -5.31 8.44 1.88
C LYS A 77 -5.80 9.02 3.21
N GLY A 78 -6.04 8.16 4.21
CA GLY A 78 -6.43 8.56 5.55
C GLY A 78 -5.29 9.04 6.44
N GLN A 79 -4.02 8.94 6.01
CA GLN A 79 -2.86 9.40 6.77
C GLN A 79 -2.44 10.87 6.46
N ASN A 80 -3.23 11.58 5.64
CA ASN A 80 -2.99 12.98 5.23
C ASN A 80 -3.33 14.00 6.33
#